data_AF-A0A4Z1I578-F1
#
_entry.id   AF-A0A4Z1I578-F1
#
_cell.length_a   1.000
_cell.length_b   1.000
_cell.length_c   1.000
_cell.angle_alpha   90.00
_cell.angle_beta   90.00
_cell.angle_gamma   90.00
#
_symmetry.space_group_name_H-M   'P 1'
#
loop_
_entity.id
_entity.type
_entity.pdbx_description
1 polymer ?
#
loop_
_entity_poly.entity_id
_entity_poly.type
_entity_poly.pdbx_seq_one_letter_code
_entity_poly.pdbx_strand_id
1 'polypeptide(L)'
;MNGAQPPTADLYTDTSFIHSYISDLVSQGKHTIVLMHSYGGQVGTNALTEFAVSTRKTQGLSGGVVHLLYISAFMLLEGESVMDKVRLFGHEELTPIVFNIAEDGTHVHSDPRTLLIGSNPDDKVTEAEIEEYISNLSR
;
A
#
# COMPACT_ATOMS: atom_id res chain seq x y z
N MET A 1 -2.78 6.07 -10.33
CA MET A 1 -2.68 5.03 -11.37
C MET A 1 -2.25 5.68 -12.67
N ASN A 2 -1.49 4.99 -13.54
CA ASN A 2 -1.04 5.53 -14.83
C ASN A 2 -2.03 5.30 -15.99
N GLY A 3 -3.25 4.84 -15.71
CA GLY A 3 -4.28 4.60 -16.72
C GLY A 3 -4.07 3.37 -17.61
N ALA A 4 -2.91 2.70 -17.54
CA ALA A 4 -2.63 1.52 -18.37
C ALA A 4 -3.49 0.31 -17.97
N GLN A 5 -3.79 -0.54 -18.96
CA GLN A 5 -4.54 -1.79 -18.80
C GLN A 5 -3.94 -2.88 -19.72
N PRO A 6 -3.22 -3.87 -19.17
CA PRO A 6 -2.96 -4.07 -17.74
C PRO A 6 -2.04 -2.99 -17.15
N PRO A 7 -2.06 -2.80 -15.82
CA PRO A 7 -1.11 -1.91 -15.14
C PRO A 7 0.34 -2.26 -15.47
N THR A 8 1.19 -1.25 -15.62
CA THR A 8 2.64 -1.46 -15.84
C THR A 8 3.43 -1.59 -14.54
N ALA A 9 2.74 -1.58 -13.40
CA ALA A 9 3.31 -1.73 -12.07
C ALA A 9 2.49 -2.79 -11.34
N ASP A 10 3.19 -3.56 -10.52
CA ASP A 10 2.67 -4.63 -9.68
C ASP A 10 3.31 -4.59 -8.28
N LEU A 11 2.91 -5.54 -7.43
CA LEU A 11 3.44 -5.69 -6.08
C LEU A 11 4.97 -5.79 -6.04
N TYR A 12 5.60 -6.43 -7.02
CA TYR A 12 7.05 -6.59 -7.05
C TYR A 12 7.73 -5.27 -7.36
N THR A 13 7.24 -4.54 -8.36
CA THR A 13 7.79 -3.23 -8.72
C THR A 13 7.65 -2.22 -7.57
N ASP A 14 6.50 -2.21 -6.88
CA ASP A 14 6.29 -1.37 -5.70
C ASP A 14 7.25 -1.76 -4.55
N THR A 15 7.39 -3.07 -4.30
CA THR A 15 8.29 -3.61 -3.27
C THR A 15 9.74 -3.22 -3.56
N SER A 16 10.22 -3.44 -4.79
CA SER A 16 11.60 -3.12 -5.19
C SER A 16 11.89 -1.61 -5.11
N PHE A 17 10.91 -0.78 -5.48
CA PHE A 17 11.05 0.67 -5.38
C PHE A 17 11.20 1.12 -3.91
N ILE A 18 10.31 0.67 -3.03
CA ILE A 18 10.35 1.02 -1.60
C ILE A 18 11.62 0.48 -0.93
N HIS A 19 12.01 -0.75 -1.26
CA HIS A 19 13.24 -1.37 -0.79
C HIS A 19 14.46 -0.51 -1.14
N SER A 20 14.61 -0.16 -2.43
CA SER A 20 15.73 0.64 -2.92
C SER A 20 15.78 2.01 -2.24
N TYR A 21 14.63 2.67 -2.13
CA TYR A 21 14.53 3.98 -1.50
C TYR A 21 14.93 3.96 -0.02
N ILE A 22 14.46 2.97 0.74
CA ILE A 22 14.83 2.84 2.16
C ILE A 22 16.29 2.42 2.31
N SER A 23 16.79 1.53 1.45
CA SER A 23 18.20 1.14 1.41
C SER A 23 19.12 2.35 1.31
N ASP A 24 18.81 3.29 0.40
CA ASP A 24 19.56 4.53 0.23
C ASP A 24 19.54 5.40 1.49
N LEU A 25 18.37 5.55 2.12
CA LEU A 25 18.22 6.35 3.33
C LEU A 25 19.02 5.76 4.50
N VAL A 26 18.92 4.45 4.74
CA VAL A 26 19.63 3.80 5.86
C VAL A 26 21.13 3.72 5.61
N SER A 27 21.57 3.64 4.36
CA SER A 27 22.99 3.69 3.98
C SER A 27 23.63 5.05 4.26
N GLN A 28 22.83 6.12 4.27
CA GLN A 28 23.23 7.46 4.74
C GLN A 28 23.24 7.58 6.29
N GLY A 29 23.05 6.48 7.02
CA GLY A 29 23.00 6.47 8.49
C GLY A 29 21.69 6.98 9.10
N LYS A 30 20.64 7.18 8.29
CA LYS A 30 19.35 7.67 8.78
C LYS A 30 18.60 6.60 9.57
N HIS A 31 17.88 7.06 10.59
CA HIS A 31 16.96 6.24 11.38
C HIS A 31 15.53 6.58 10.97
N THR A 32 14.80 5.61 10.43
CA THR A 32 13.52 5.85 9.77
C THR A 32 12.39 5.14 10.50
N ILE A 33 11.25 5.82 10.65
CA ILE A 33 9.97 5.21 11.03
C ILE A 33 9.13 5.15 9.76
N VAL A 34 8.61 3.96 9.41
CA VAL A 34 7.82 3.78 8.20
C VAL A 34 6.35 3.59 8.56
N LEU A 35 5.52 4.51 8.09
CA LEU A 35 4.07 4.46 8.25
C LEU A 35 3.47 3.79 7.02
N MET A 36 2.73 2.71 7.23
CA MET A 36 2.15 1.87 6.19
C MET A 36 0.64 1.85 6.36
N HIS A 37 -0.08 2.24 5.30
CA HIS A 37 -1.54 2.28 5.29
C HIS A 37 -2.12 1.32 4.27
N SER A 38 -3.18 0.59 4.62
CA SER A 38 -3.87 -0.37 3.73
C SER A 38 -2.88 -1.31 3.03
N TYR A 39 -2.90 -1.34 1.69
CA TYR A 39 -1.97 -2.06 0.81
C TYR A 39 -0.49 -1.81 1.14
N GLY A 40 -0.14 -0.62 1.61
CA GLY A 40 1.22 -0.28 2.02
C GLY A 40 1.78 -1.20 3.12
N GLY A 41 0.91 -1.86 3.89
CA GLY A 41 1.30 -2.90 4.83
C GLY A 41 1.97 -4.10 4.15
N GLN A 42 1.39 -4.60 3.05
CA GLN A 42 2.00 -5.69 2.26
C GLN A 42 3.33 -5.24 1.66
N VAL A 43 3.34 -4.09 0.97
CA VAL A 43 4.54 -3.58 0.28
C VAL A 43 5.68 -3.38 1.27
N GLY A 44 5.43 -2.70 2.40
CA GLY A 44 6.46 -2.46 3.39
C GLY A 44 6.87 -3.72 4.17
N THR A 45 5.95 -4.67 4.40
CA THR A 45 6.33 -5.99 4.96
C THR A 45 7.32 -6.69 4.04
N ASN A 46 7.07 -6.71 2.74
CA ASN A 46 7.96 -7.34 1.76
C ASN A 46 9.31 -6.61 1.67
N ALA A 47 9.30 -5.28 1.72
CA ALA A 47 10.47 -4.46 1.40
C ALA A 47 11.44 -4.22 2.55
N LEU A 48 11.03 -4.36 3.82
CA LEU A 48 11.75 -3.73 4.95
C LEU A 48 12.37 -4.70 5.95
N THR A 49 12.21 -6.01 5.75
CA THR A 49 12.58 -7.05 6.72
C THR A 49 14.05 -7.00 7.17
N GLU A 50 14.97 -6.60 6.29
CA GLU A 50 16.41 -6.60 6.56
C GLU A 50 16.95 -5.28 7.14
N PHE A 51 16.18 -4.20 7.08
CA PHE A 51 16.68 -2.86 7.43
C PHE A 51 16.57 -2.49 8.89
N ALA A 52 16.08 -3.39 9.76
CA ALA A 52 15.96 -3.12 11.19
C ALA A 52 17.27 -2.63 11.80
N VAL A 53 17.21 -1.60 12.65
CA VAL A 53 18.40 -1.04 13.33
C VAL A 53 19.18 -2.12 14.07
N SER A 54 18.49 -3.06 14.72
CA SER A 54 19.12 -4.19 15.41
C SER A 54 19.93 -5.07 14.45
N THR A 55 19.35 -5.46 13.32
CA THR A 55 20.00 -6.26 12.28
C THR A 55 21.20 -5.54 11.67
N ARG A 56 21.06 -4.26 11.34
CA ARG A 56 22.16 -3.48 10.76
C ARG A 56 23.30 -3.28 11.76
N LYS A 57 23.00 -3.10 13.04
CA LYS A 57 23.99 -2.94 14.10
C LYS A 57 24.87 -4.18 14.27
N THR A 58 24.32 -5.39 14.15
CA THR A 58 25.15 -6.63 14.22
C THR A 58 26.09 -6.76 13.03
N GLN A 59 25.78 -6.12 11.91
CA GLN A 59 26.62 -6.03 10.71
C GLN A 59 27.61 -4.86 10.74
N GLY A 60 27.65 -4.08 11.82
CA GLY A 60 28.52 -2.89 11.93
C GLY A 60 28.05 -1.71 11.08
N LEU A 61 26.81 -1.73 10.57
CA LEU A 61 26.24 -0.67 9.76
C LEU A 61 25.48 0.35 10.64
N SER A 62 25.54 1.62 10.26
CA SER A 62 24.77 2.70 10.89
C SER A 62 23.40 2.87 10.23
N GLY A 63 22.48 3.56 10.93
CA GLY A 63 21.12 3.78 10.46
C GLY A 63 20.25 2.52 10.45
N GLY A 64 19.00 2.66 10.06
CA GLY A 64 18.05 1.56 9.94
C GLY A 64 16.59 1.97 10.14
N VAL A 65 15.69 1.03 9.88
CA VAL A 65 14.28 1.14 10.23
C VAL A 65 14.12 0.87 11.72
N VAL A 66 13.61 1.88 12.43
CA VAL A 66 13.37 1.84 13.88
C VAL A 66 12.05 1.14 14.16
N HIS A 67 10.99 1.55 13.46
CA HIS A 67 9.65 1.03 13.62
C HIS A 67 8.90 0.97 12.30
N LEU A 68 8.01 -0.03 12.24
CA LEU A 68 7.00 -0.21 11.23
C LEU A 68 5.64 0.09 11.88
N LEU A 69 4.94 1.13 11.41
CA LEU A 69 3.63 1.54 11.92
C LEU A 69 2.57 1.15 10.91
N TYR A 70 1.73 0.18 11.27
CA TYR A 70 0.60 -0.27 10.45
C TYR A 70 -0.64 0.54 10.83
N ILE A 71 -1.24 1.21 9.86
CA ILE A 71 -2.44 2.05 10.05
C ILE A 71 -3.51 1.51 9.11
N SER A 72 -4.54 0.84 9.66
CA SER A 72 -5.57 0.19 8.83
C SER A 72 -4.97 -0.64 7.70
N ALA A 73 -3.86 -1.34 7.98
CA ALA A 73 -2.99 -1.95 7.00
C ALA A 73 -2.91 -3.45 7.17
N PHE A 74 -2.61 -4.15 6.08
CA PHE A 74 -2.47 -5.60 6.09
C PHE A 74 -1.11 -6.01 6.64
N MET A 75 -1.11 -6.80 7.72
CA MET A 75 0.06 -7.49 8.24
C MET A 75 -0.05 -8.96 7.85
N LEU A 76 0.75 -9.36 6.87
CA LEU A 76 0.61 -10.65 6.19
C LEU A 76 1.81 -11.53 6.49
N LEU A 77 1.57 -12.82 6.66
CA LEU A 77 2.63 -13.81 6.75
C LEU A 77 3.20 -14.09 5.36
N GLU A 78 4.40 -14.66 5.32
CA GLU A 78 4.99 -15.14 4.07
C GLU A 78 4.05 -16.14 3.39
N GLY A 79 3.82 -15.94 2.09
CA GLY A 79 2.90 -16.74 1.28
C GLY A 79 1.43 -16.34 1.39
N GLU A 80 1.06 -15.36 2.22
CA GLU A 80 -0.29 -14.80 2.26
C GLU A 80 -0.44 -13.57 1.36
N SER A 81 -1.68 -13.33 0.94
CA SER A 81 -2.13 -12.17 0.19
C SER A 81 -3.26 -11.44 0.92
N VAL A 82 -3.59 -10.23 0.45
CA VAL A 82 -4.77 -9.48 0.93
C VAL A 82 -6.05 -10.31 0.75
N MET A 83 -6.17 -11.08 -0.34
CA MET A 83 -7.35 -11.91 -0.61
C MET A 83 -7.49 -13.07 0.38
N ASP A 84 -6.39 -13.59 0.93
CA ASP A 84 -6.47 -14.58 2.01
C ASP A 84 -7.13 -14.01 3.27
N LYS A 85 -6.92 -12.71 3.55
CA LYS A 85 -7.62 -12.02 4.64
C LYS A 85 -9.10 -11.79 4.29
N VAL A 86 -9.42 -11.40 3.05
CA VAL A 86 -10.82 -11.28 2.60
C VAL A 86 -11.56 -12.61 2.78
N ARG A 87 -10.94 -13.72 2.39
CA ARG A 87 -11.49 -15.07 2.58
C ARG A 87 -11.60 -15.44 4.06
N LEU A 88 -10.58 -15.16 4.87
CA LEU A 88 -10.58 -15.42 6.30
C LEU A 88 -11.74 -14.74 7.02
N PHE A 89 -12.11 -13.52 6.61
CA PHE A 89 -13.25 -12.79 7.17
C PHE A 89 -14.61 -13.20 6.58
N GLY A 90 -14.65 -14.16 5.65
CA GLY A 90 -15.89 -14.63 5.04
C GLY A 90 -16.51 -13.62 4.06
N HIS A 91 -15.71 -12.72 3.50
CA HIS A 91 -16.18 -11.65 2.61
C HIS A 91 -15.89 -11.92 1.12
N GLU A 92 -15.45 -13.12 0.76
CA GLU A 92 -15.05 -13.46 -0.62
C GLU A 92 -16.19 -13.26 -1.63
N GLU A 93 -17.43 -13.56 -1.22
CA GLU A 93 -18.66 -13.34 -2.00
C GLU A 93 -18.98 -11.86 -2.29
N LEU A 94 -18.40 -10.92 -1.52
CA LEU A 94 -18.58 -9.49 -1.73
C LEU A 94 -17.60 -8.93 -2.79
N THR A 95 -16.55 -9.67 -3.13
CA THR A 95 -15.55 -9.26 -4.13
C THR A 95 -16.15 -8.73 -5.44
N PRO A 96 -17.13 -9.41 -6.10
CA PRO A 96 -17.73 -8.91 -7.34
C PRO A 96 -18.65 -7.70 -7.16
N ILE A 97 -19.01 -7.36 -5.92
CA ILE A 97 -19.79 -6.15 -5.59
C ILE A 97 -18.84 -4.96 -5.33
N VAL A 98 -17.69 -5.24 -4.73
CA VAL A 98 -16.70 -4.23 -4.31
C VAL A 98 -15.75 -3.86 -5.45
N PHE A 99 -15.46 -4.79 -6.36
CA PHE A 99 -14.54 -4.59 -7.46
C PHE A 99 -15.16 -4.84 -8.83
N ASN A 100 -14.89 -3.93 -9.75
CA ASN A 100 -15.04 -4.18 -11.18
C ASN A 100 -13.76 -4.86 -11.67
N ILE A 101 -13.92 -6.06 -12.23
CA ILE A 101 -12.82 -6.89 -12.73
C ILE A 101 -12.89 -6.92 -14.25
N ALA A 102 -11.85 -6.42 -14.91
CA ALA A 102 -11.77 -6.43 -16.36
C ALA A 102 -11.27 -7.78 -16.91
N GLU A 103 -11.40 -7.99 -18.23
CA GLU A 103 -11.02 -9.25 -18.90
C GLU A 103 -9.54 -9.61 -18.70
N ASP A 104 -8.67 -8.62 -18.57
CA ASP A 104 -7.23 -8.79 -18.33
C ASP A 104 -6.87 -9.03 -16.85
N GLY A 105 -7.88 -9.12 -15.97
CA GLY A 105 -7.72 -9.31 -14.54
C GLY A 105 -7.43 -8.03 -13.75
N THR A 106 -7.51 -6.85 -14.38
CA THR A 106 -7.39 -5.58 -13.66
C THR A 106 -8.60 -5.36 -12.74
N HIS A 107 -8.36 -5.02 -11.47
CA HIS A 107 -9.41 -4.72 -10.49
C HIS A 107 -9.43 -3.23 -10.17
N VAL A 108 -10.60 -2.60 -10.22
CA VAL A 108 -10.85 -1.24 -9.69
C VAL A 108 -12.03 -1.28 -8.75
N HIS A 109 -12.06 -0.39 -7.75
CA HIS A 109 -13.18 -0.36 -6.80
C HIS A 109 -14.44 0.13 -7.50
N SER A 110 -15.57 -0.55 -7.28
CA SER A 110 -16.85 -0.26 -7.96
C SER A 110 -17.45 1.09 -7.53
N ASP A 111 -17.18 1.52 -6.30
CA ASP A 111 -17.54 2.85 -5.79
C ASP A 111 -16.36 3.47 -4.99
N PRO A 112 -15.38 4.08 -5.67
CA PRO A 112 -14.17 4.57 -5.01
C PRO A 112 -14.42 5.71 -4.02
N ARG A 113 -15.60 6.34 -4.03
CA ARG A 113 -15.98 7.38 -3.06
C ARG A 113 -15.99 6.82 -1.64
N THR A 114 -16.39 5.56 -1.48
CA THR A 114 -16.44 4.89 -0.17
C THR A 114 -15.06 4.56 0.41
N LEU A 115 -14.00 4.62 -0.41
CA LEU A 115 -12.61 4.45 0.04
C LEU A 115 -11.99 5.74 0.58
N LEU A 116 -12.63 6.89 0.35
CA LEU A 116 -12.10 8.19 0.79
C LEU A 116 -12.54 8.46 2.22
N ILE A 117 -11.56 8.59 3.12
CA ILE A 117 -11.82 9.02 4.51
C ILE A 117 -11.76 10.55 4.55
N GLY A 118 -12.80 11.16 5.11
CA GLY A 118 -12.78 12.58 5.47
C GLY A 118 -13.70 13.41 4.59
N SER A 119 -14.95 13.59 5.03
CA SER A 119 -15.72 14.80 4.71
C SER A 119 -15.52 15.73 5.89
N ASN A 120 -14.36 16.39 6.00
CA ASN A 120 -14.20 17.41 7.03
C ASN A 120 -14.94 18.68 6.54
N PRO A 121 -15.92 19.21 7.29
CA PRO A 121 -16.68 20.38 6.86
C PRO A 121 -15.81 21.63 6.62
N ASP A 122 -14.61 21.67 7.21
CA ASP A 122 -13.63 22.74 7.03
C ASP A 122 -12.71 22.55 5.82
N ASP A 123 -12.84 21.44 5.09
CA ASP A 123 -12.04 21.19 3.89
C ASP A 123 -12.41 22.18 2.79
N LYS A 124 -11.41 22.82 2.21
CA LYS A 124 -11.56 23.77 1.09
C LYS A 124 -11.73 23.06 -0.26
N VAL A 125 -11.85 21.74 -0.25
CA VAL A 125 -11.96 20.93 -1.47
C VAL A 125 -13.39 21.08 -1.98
N THR A 126 -13.51 21.52 -3.22
CA THR A 126 -14.79 21.68 -3.90
C THR A 126 -15.33 20.33 -4.36
N GLU A 127 -16.66 20.22 -4.52
CA GLU A 127 -17.29 19.01 -5.08
C GLU A 127 -16.70 18.67 -6.46
N ALA A 128 -16.36 19.67 -7.28
CA ALA A 128 -15.73 19.46 -8.58
C ALA A 128 -14.36 18.79 -8.48
N GLU A 129 -13.52 19.20 -7.51
CA GLU A 129 -12.21 18.57 -7.26
C GLU A 129 -12.35 17.14 -6.73
N ILE A 130 -13.36 16.89 -5.89
CA ILE A 130 -13.69 15.53 -5.41
C ILE A 130 -14.12 14.65 -6.58
N GLU A 131 -15.03 15.12 -7.43
CA GLU A 131 -15.49 14.37 -8.60
C GLU A 131 -14.37 14.12 -9.60
N GLU A 132 -13.52 15.11 -9.87
CA GLU A 132 -12.32 14.93 -10.71
C GLU A 132 -11.40 13.86 -10.12
N TYR A 133 -11.13 13.90 -8.81
CA TYR A 133 -10.28 12.89 -8.16
C TYR A 133 -10.90 11.49 -8.21
N ILE A 134 -12.19 11.35 -7.87
CA ILE A 134 -12.93 10.09 -7.90
C ILE A 134 -12.95 9.52 -9.32
N SER A 135 -13.14 10.36 -10.35
CA SER A 135 -13.15 9.92 -11.75
C SER A 135 -11.83 9.29 -12.20
N ASN A 136 -10.71 9.61 -11.54
CA ASN A 136 -9.41 9.00 -11.80
C ASN A 136 -9.19 7.68 -11.03
N LEU A 137 -10.06 7.35 -10.06
CA LEU A 137 -10.03 6.13 -9.26
C LEU A 137 -11.02 5.08 -9.78
N SER A 138 -12.17 5.52 -10.28
CA SER A 138 -13.08 4.70 -11.08
C SER A 138 -12.56 4.62 -12.51
N ARG A 139 -12.75 3.49 -13.19
CA ARG A 139 -12.54 3.39 -14.63
C ARG A 139 -13.80 2.82 -15.27
#